data_AF-A0A1H1PEG6-F1
#
_entry.id   AF-A0A1H1PEG6-F1
#
_cell.length_a   1.000
_cell.length_b   1.000
_cell.length_c   1.000
_cell.angle_alpha   90.00
_cell.angle_beta   90.00
_cell.angle_gamma   90.00
#
_symmetry.space_group_name_H-M   'P 1'
#
loop_
_entity.id
_entity.type
_entity.pdbx_description
1 polymer ?
#
loop_
_entity_poly.entity_id
_entity_poly.type
_entity_poly.pdbx_seq_one_letter_code
_entity_poly.pdbx_strand_id
1 'polypeptide(L)'
;MKTTIKTILLSLCLTTTFFCNAQDASNDATWEETVEFIESTKKNYLNFYVYKESRSMDIKQLSFSSLDLTIEGEGSYNLESSVKESIKLVNIDLSKLKRADVWYRTLNLEFTSEKAVAYSQISYSVFYIRDWQPLRKRDDFNKDFIKIKLTKDDEMLPRIEKAFQHLAYLATKKREEERNASGSKF
;
A
#
# COMPACT_ATOMS: atom_id res chain seq x y z
N MET A 1 -46.33 -39.85 9.28
CA MET A 1 -46.37 -38.58 8.52
C MET A 1 -46.20 -37.32 9.37
N LYS A 2 -46.83 -37.19 10.55
CA LYS A 2 -46.68 -35.96 11.39
C LYS A 2 -45.27 -35.73 11.97
N THR A 3 -44.50 -36.79 12.23
CA THR A 3 -43.13 -36.71 12.75
C THR A 3 -42.13 -36.27 11.68
N THR A 4 -42.27 -36.74 10.45
CA THR A 4 -41.36 -36.45 9.32
C THR A 4 -41.36 -34.96 8.94
N ILE A 5 -42.53 -34.29 9.01
CA ILE A 5 -42.66 -32.86 8.71
C ILE A 5 -41.98 -31.99 9.79
N LYS A 6 -42.05 -32.40 11.07
CA LYS A 6 -41.36 -31.70 12.17
C LYS A 6 -39.84 -31.78 12.05
N THR A 7 -39.30 -32.92 11.61
CA THR A 7 -37.86 -33.11 11.42
C THR A 7 -37.32 -32.28 10.24
N ILE A 8 -38.10 -32.15 9.16
CA ILE A 8 -37.74 -31.34 7.99
C ILE A 8 -37.72 -29.85 8.34
N LEU A 9 -38.74 -29.34 9.07
CA LEU A 9 -38.78 -27.94 9.51
C LEU A 9 -37.63 -27.58 10.47
N LEU A 10 -37.26 -28.49 11.37
CA LEU A 10 -36.14 -28.27 12.29
C LEU A 10 -34.80 -28.24 11.55
N SER A 11 -34.63 -29.07 10.50
CA SER A 11 -33.43 -29.04 9.66
C SER A 11 -33.30 -27.75 8.83
N LEU A 12 -34.43 -27.19 8.36
CA LEU A 12 -34.44 -25.97 7.56
C LEU A 12 -34.09 -24.72 8.39
N CYS A 13 -34.57 -24.65 9.64
CA CYS A 13 -34.22 -23.57 10.57
C CYS A 13 -32.77 -23.61 11.05
N LEU A 14 -32.15 -24.80 11.11
CA LEU A 14 -30.73 -24.91 11.46
C LEU A 14 -29.86 -24.43 10.30
N THR A 15 -30.19 -24.78 9.05
CA THR A 15 -29.42 -24.33 7.88
C THR A 15 -29.38 -22.82 7.72
N THR A 16 -30.47 -22.08 7.96
CA THR A 16 -30.48 -20.61 7.80
C THR A 16 -29.55 -19.91 8.77
N THR A 17 -29.39 -20.40 10.00
CA THR A 17 -28.45 -19.82 10.96
C THR A 17 -26.98 -20.08 10.64
N PHE A 18 -26.66 -21.21 9.99
CA PHE A 18 -25.29 -21.49 9.54
C PHE A 18 -24.91 -20.73 8.25
N PHE A 19 -25.87 -20.50 7.34
CA PHE A 19 -25.62 -19.72 6.12
C PHE A 19 -25.49 -18.21 6.39
N CYS A 20 -26.26 -17.63 7.33
CA CYS A 20 -26.11 -16.21 7.68
C CYS A 20 -24.73 -15.90 8.30
N ASN A 21 -24.25 -16.76 9.21
CA ASN A 21 -22.93 -16.55 9.84
C ASN A 21 -21.74 -16.78 8.89
N ALA A 22 -21.91 -17.61 7.85
CA ALA A 22 -20.90 -17.79 6.80
C ALA A 22 -20.94 -16.67 5.74
N GLN A 23 -22.11 -16.07 5.49
CA GLN A 23 -22.24 -14.94 4.57
C GLN A 23 -21.57 -13.67 5.10
N ASP A 24 -21.56 -13.46 6.41
CA ASP A 24 -20.89 -12.30 7.03
C ASP A 24 -19.36 -12.46 7.09
N ALA A 25 -18.81 -13.68 6.94
CA ALA A 25 -17.37 -13.94 6.91
C ALA A 25 -16.80 -14.21 5.51
N SER A 26 -17.64 -14.40 4.49
CA SER A 26 -17.26 -14.87 3.15
C SER A 26 -17.16 -13.78 2.07
N ASN A 27 -17.40 -12.51 2.41
CA ASN A 27 -17.45 -11.42 1.42
C ASN A 27 -16.33 -10.37 1.57
N ASP A 28 -15.45 -10.51 2.56
CA ASP A 28 -14.29 -9.64 2.65
C ASP A 28 -13.22 -10.14 1.68
N ALA A 29 -12.69 -9.23 0.85
CA ALA A 29 -11.61 -9.55 -0.06
C ALA A 29 -10.42 -10.14 0.71
N THR A 30 -9.63 -10.97 0.07
CA THR A 30 -8.36 -11.47 0.59
C THR A 30 -7.24 -10.44 0.40
N TRP A 31 -6.08 -10.69 0.99
CA TRP A 31 -4.88 -9.89 0.75
C TRP A 31 -4.53 -9.89 -0.74
N GLU A 32 -4.53 -11.08 -1.34
CA GLU A 32 -4.20 -11.34 -2.74
C GLU A 32 -5.17 -10.61 -3.69
N GLU A 33 -6.48 -10.73 -3.46
CA GLU A 33 -7.49 -10.02 -4.27
C GLU A 33 -7.36 -8.50 -4.15
N THR A 34 -7.00 -7.99 -2.97
CA THR A 34 -6.80 -6.56 -2.76
C THR A 34 -5.56 -6.04 -3.49
N VAL A 35 -4.47 -6.82 -3.47
CA VAL A 35 -3.24 -6.52 -4.22
C VAL A 35 -3.52 -6.57 -5.72
N GLU A 36 -4.22 -7.59 -6.21
CA GLU A 36 -4.60 -7.72 -7.62
C GLU A 36 -5.42 -6.51 -8.09
N PHE A 37 -6.40 -6.07 -7.28
CA PHE A 37 -7.13 -4.84 -7.55
C PHE A 37 -6.19 -3.62 -7.67
N ILE A 38 -5.27 -3.43 -6.72
CA ILE A 38 -4.35 -2.30 -6.75
C ILE A 38 -3.46 -2.34 -7.99
N GLU A 39 -2.91 -3.50 -8.35
CA GLU A 39 -2.10 -3.67 -9.57
C GLU A 39 -2.89 -3.34 -10.83
N SER A 40 -4.15 -3.76 -10.91
CA SER A 40 -5.03 -3.45 -12.05
C SER A 40 -5.26 -1.94 -12.23
N THR A 41 -5.13 -1.16 -11.15
CA THR A 41 -5.29 0.30 -11.15
C THR A 41 -3.97 1.07 -11.32
N LYS A 42 -2.84 0.42 -11.65
CA LYS A 42 -1.50 1.05 -11.71
C LYS A 42 -1.41 2.34 -12.54
N LYS A 43 -2.27 2.50 -13.56
CA LYS A 43 -2.36 3.71 -14.37
C LYS A 43 -2.76 4.97 -13.59
N ASN A 44 -3.32 4.79 -12.39
CA ASN A 44 -3.81 5.87 -11.53
C ASN A 44 -2.74 6.41 -10.59
N TYR A 45 -1.53 5.85 -10.56
CA TYR A 45 -0.42 6.34 -9.74
C TYR A 45 0.53 7.15 -10.62
N LEU A 46 0.73 8.42 -10.29
CA LEU A 46 1.50 9.35 -11.11
C LEU A 46 2.95 9.49 -10.62
N ASN A 47 3.10 9.87 -9.36
CA ASN A 47 4.39 10.10 -8.73
C ASN A 47 4.32 9.85 -7.23
N PHE A 48 5.47 9.71 -6.58
CA PHE A 48 5.57 9.60 -5.13
C PHE A 48 6.54 10.63 -4.57
N TYR A 49 6.36 10.99 -3.30
CA TYR A 49 7.23 11.95 -2.62
C TYR A 49 8.32 11.22 -1.83
N VAL A 50 9.55 11.70 -1.95
CA VAL A 50 10.73 11.00 -1.43
C VAL A 50 11.33 11.71 -0.22
N TYR A 51 11.52 13.01 -0.36
CA TYR A 51 12.02 13.91 0.68
C TYR A 51 10.96 15.01 0.89
N LYS A 52 11.15 15.97 1.82
CA LYS A 52 10.26 17.13 2.07
C LYS A 52 9.37 17.47 0.85
N GLU A 53 8.07 17.68 1.07
CA GLU A 53 6.94 17.69 0.11
C GLU A 53 7.14 18.36 -1.27
N SER A 54 8.25 19.06 -1.50
CA SER A 54 8.67 19.65 -2.76
C SER A 54 9.40 18.71 -3.74
N ARG A 55 9.71 17.45 -3.38
CA ARG A 55 10.36 16.49 -4.30
C ARG A 55 9.46 15.29 -4.62
N SER A 56 8.84 15.31 -5.80
CA SER A 56 8.11 14.17 -6.37
C SER A 56 8.95 13.45 -7.43
N MET A 57 8.82 12.13 -7.51
CA MET A 57 9.41 11.29 -8.56
C MET A 57 8.33 10.56 -9.33
N ASP A 58 8.42 10.60 -10.65
CA ASP A 58 7.49 9.88 -11.53
C ASP A 58 7.63 8.38 -11.30
N ILE A 59 6.51 7.70 -11.12
CA ILE A 59 6.48 6.25 -11.00
C ILE A 59 6.74 5.66 -12.38
N LYS A 60 7.84 4.90 -12.51
CA LYS A 60 8.17 4.16 -13.73
C LYS A 60 7.66 2.73 -13.67
N GLN A 61 7.76 2.14 -12.49
CA GLN A 61 7.30 0.78 -12.24
C GLN A 61 6.70 0.69 -10.84
N LEU A 62 5.66 -0.13 -10.75
CA LEU A 62 4.98 -0.50 -9.53
C LEU A 62 4.71 -2.00 -9.59
N SER A 63 5.15 -2.74 -8.58
CA SER A 63 4.98 -4.20 -8.51
C SER A 63 4.83 -4.66 -7.06
N PHE A 64 4.11 -5.76 -6.86
CA PHE A 64 3.96 -6.37 -5.56
C PHE A 64 4.67 -7.72 -5.46
N SER A 65 5.12 -8.07 -4.27
CA SER A 65 5.55 -9.43 -3.92
C SER A 65 5.01 -9.80 -2.55
N SER A 66 4.01 -10.67 -2.50
CA SER A 66 3.27 -11.06 -1.28
C SER A 66 2.89 -9.87 -0.39
N LEU A 67 3.76 -9.45 0.53
CA LEU A 67 3.55 -8.35 1.49
C LEU A 67 4.29 -7.06 1.15
N ASP A 68 5.05 -7.02 0.08
CA ASP A 68 5.87 -5.87 -0.30
C ASP A 68 5.29 -5.16 -1.52
N LEU A 69 5.34 -3.83 -1.50
CA LEU A 69 5.13 -2.95 -2.64
C LEU A 69 6.48 -2.36 -3.05
N THR A 70 6.86 -2.55 -4.30
CA THR A 70 8.05 -1.98 -4.91
C THR A 70 7.67 -0.85 -5.86
N ILE A 71 8.30 0.31 -5.70
CA ILE A 71 8.14 1.46 -6.59
C ILE A 71 9.51 1.87 -7.13
N GLU A 72 9.62 1.96 -8.45
CA GLU A 72 10.78 2.56 -9.12
C GLU A 72 10.40 3.93 -9.68
N GLY A 73 11.30 4.92 -9.56
CA GLY A 73 11.00 6.27 -10.03
C GLY A 73 12.17 7.15 -10.43
N GLU A 74 11.85 8.19 -11.18
CA GLU A 74 12.83 9.16 -11.66
C GLU A 74 12.26 10.57 -11.53
N GLY A 75 13.09 11.52 -11.11
CA GLY A 75 12.72 12.92 -10.95
C GLY A 75 13.81 13.88 -11.38
N SER A 76 13.42 15.10 -11.68
CA SER A 76 14.36 16.21 -11.90
C SER A 76 13.84 17.41 -11.14
N TYR A 77 14.71 18.11 -10.42
CA TYR A 77 14.34 19.30 -9.67
C TYR A 77 15.37 20.41 -9.88
N ASN A 78 14.86 21.64 -10.04
CA ASN A 78 15.71 22.82 -10.14
C ASN A 78 15.98 23.34 -8.73
N LEU A 79 17.18 23.11 -8.22
CA LEU A 79 17.79 24.04 -7.26
C LEU A 79 18.55 25.10 -8.08
N GLU A 80 19.29 26.02 -7.45
CA GLU A 80 20.19 26.96 -8.15
C GLU A 80 21.17 26.27 -9.15
N SER A 81 21.25 24.94 -9.09
CA SER A 81 21.71 24.00 -10.12
C SER A 81 20.57 23.00 -10.46
N SER A 82 20.42 22.64 -11.75
CA SER A 82 19.46 21.58 -12.12
C SER A 82 19.98 20.24 -11.63
N VAL A 83 19.32 19.62 -10.66
CA VAL A 83 19.68 18.29 -10.16
C VAL A 83 18.70 17.28 -10.71
N LYS A 84 19.22 16.25 -11.39
CA LYS A 84 18.46 15.08 -11.77
C LYS A 84 18.70 14.00 -10.73
N GLU A 85 17.63 13.48 -10.12
CA GLU A 85 17.69 12.44 -9.07
C GLU A 85 16.85 11.25 -9.54
N SER A 86 17.44 10.07 -9.51
CA SER A 86 16.77 8.81 -9.82
C SER A 86 16.77 7.94 -8.58
N ILE A 87 15.64 7.28 -8.34
CA ILE A 87 15.50 6.29 -7.28
C ILE A 87 15.08 5.01 -7.95
N LYS A 88 16.03 4.08 -8.01
CA LYS A 88 15.74 2.82 -8.64
C LYS A 88 14.80 1.97 -7.80
N LEU A 89 14.80 2.09 -6.47
CA LEU A 89 14.02 1.17 -5.65
C LEU A 89 13.51 1.80 -4.34
N VAL A 90 12.19 1.80 -4.18
CA VAL A 90 11.50 1.99 -2.90
C VAL A 90 10.79 0.69 -2.55
N ASN A 91 11.22 0.04 -1.47
CA ASN A 91 10.57 -1.16 -0.95
C ASN A 91 9.69 -0.79 0.24
N ILE A 92 8.43 -1.22 0.20
CA ILE A 92 7.42 -0.89 1.19
C ILE A 92 6.86 -2.19 1.79
N ASP A 93 7.12 -2.43 3.07
CA ASP A 93 6.57 -3.56 3.82
C ASP A 93 5.13 -3.24 4.25
N LEU A 94 4.16 -3.72 3.47
CA LEU A 94 2.74 -3.51 3.75
C LEU A 94 2.28 -4.29 4.99
N SER A 95 3.03 -5.28 5.47
CA SER A 95 2.75 -5.95 6.75
C SER A 95 2.91 -5.00 7.94
N LYS A 96 3.53 -3.82 7.75
CA LYS A 96 3.63 -2.75 8.73
C LYS A 96 2.65 -1.60 8.50
N LEU A 97 1.83 -1.67 7.45
CA LEU A 97 0.84 -0.64 7.13
C LEU A 97 -0.14 -0.49 8.28
N LYS A 98 -0.27 0.75 8.76
CA LYS A 98 -1.08 1.14 9.91
C LYS A 98 -2.35 1.86 9.46
N ARG A 99 -2.20 2.76 8.49
CA ARG A 99 -3.28 3.63 8.02
C ARG A 99 -3.06 4.02 6.57
N ALA A 100 -4.18 4.17 5.85
CA ALA A 100 -4.24 4.74 4.53
C ALA A 100 -5.39 5.76 4.44
N ASP A 101 -5.13 6.91 3.83
CA ASP A 101 -6.16 7.89 3.51
C ASP A 101 -5.80 8.66 2.24
N VAL A 102 -6.82 9.19 1.56
CA VAL A 102 -6.62 10.06 0.40
C VAL A 102 -7.03 11.49 0.73
N TRP A 103 -6.08 12.42 0.61
CA TRP A 103 -6.35 13.85 0.70
C TRP A 103 -5.89 14.58 -0.56
N TYR A 104 -6.82 15.29 -1.21
CA TYR A 104 -6.56 16.05 -2.44
C TYR A 104 -5.75 15.27 -3.50
N ARG A 105 -6.15 14.01 -3.75
CA ARG A 105 -5.49 13.07 -4.69
C ARG A 105 -4.09 12.61 -4.26
N THR A 106 -3.77 12.73 -2.99
CA THR A 106 -2.55 12.17 -2.41
C THR A 106 -2.96 11.03 -1.49
N LEU A 107 -2.57 9.82 -1.85
CA LEU A 107 -2.64 8.65 -0.98
C LEU A 107 -1.50 8.77 0.05
N ASN A 108 -1.86 8.91 1.31
CA ASN A 108 -0.95 8.88 2.45
C ASN A 108 -0.97 7.48 3.03
N LEU A 109 0.20 6.84 3.09
CA LEU A 109 0.39 5.55 3.76
C LEU A 109 1.28 5.77 4.98
N GLU A 110 0.77 5.42 6.16
CA GLU A 110 1.49 5.50 7.44
C GLU A 110 1.75 4.07 7.95
N PHE A 111 2.93 3.85 8.50
CA PHE A 111 3.42 2.54 8.93
C PHE A 111 3.77 2.53 10.42
N THR A 112 3.81 1.32 10.99
CA THR A 112 4.17 1.10 12.40
C THR A 112 5.68 1.13 12.67
N SER A 113 6.51 1.22 11.65
CA SER A 113 7.97 1.12 11.74
C SER A 113 8.64 2.12 10.81
N GLU A 114 9.67 2.80 11.31
CA GLU A 114 10.55 3.68 10.51
C GLU A 114 11.34 2.94 9.43
N LYS A 115 11.36 1.60 9.46
CA LYS A 115 12.00 0.75 8.44
C LYS A 115 11.03 0.20 7.41
N ALA A 116 9.74 0.55 7.48
CA ALA A 116 8.73 0.00 6.60
C ALA A 116 8.86 0.50 5.16
N VAL A 117 9.38 1.72 4.96
CA VAL A 117 9.65 2.29 3.64
C VAL A 117 11.16 2.46 3.49
N ALA A 118 11.80 1.63 2.69
CA ALA A 118 13.24 1.67 2.43
C ALA A 118 13.51 2.28 1.05
N TYR A 119 14.15 3.45 1.04
CA TYR A 119 14.63 4.09 -0.18
C TYR A 119 16.06 3.64 -0.44
N SER A 120 16.28 3.00 -1.58
CA SER A 120 17.58 2.44 -1.92
C SER A 120 17.99 2.75 -3.36
N GLN A 121 19.29 2.61 -3.63
CA GLN A 121 19.86 2.82 -4.97
C GLN A 121 19.55 4.22 -5.52
N ILE A 122 19.65 5.22 -4.65
CA ILE A 122 19.41 6.62 -4.98
C ILE A 122 20.66 7.18 -5.67
N SER A 123 20.50 7.70 -6.87
CA SER A 123 21.59 8.36 -7.59
C SER A 123 21.17 9.71 -8.12
N TYR A 124 22.08 10.68 -8.08
CA TYR A 124 21.80 12.02 -8.57
C TYR A 124 22.98 12.56 -9.39
N SER A 125 22.65 13.38 -10.39
CA SER A 125 23.60 14.18 -11.15
C SER A 125 23.25 15.66 -10.99
N VAL A 126 24.26 16.48 -10.67
CA VAL A 126 24.10 17.92 -10.52
C VAL A 126 24.60 18.63 -11.77
N PHE A 127 23.76 19.48 -12.35
CA PHE A 127 24.11 20.34 -13.47
C PHE A 127 24.41 21.74 -12.96
N TYR A 128 25.70 22.04 -12.80
CA TYR A 128 26.16 23.41 -12.66
C TYR A 128 26.42 23.95 -14.05
N ILE A 129 25.75 25.06 -14.38
CA ILE A 129 25.92 25.93 -15.56
C ILE A 129 27.16 25.53 -16.40
N ARG A 130 26.98 24.53 -17.28
CA ARG A 130 27.88 24.02 -18.34
C ARG A 130 28.71 22.74 -18.11
N ASP A 131 28.83 22.15 -16.93
CA ASP A 131 29.59 20.89 -16.75
C ASP A 131 28.78 19.79 -16.05
N TRP A 132 28.59 18.66 -16.75
CA TRP A 132 28.00 17.45 -16.18
C TRP A 132 28.95 16.85 -15.14
N GLN A 133 28.51 16.83 -13.88
CA GLN A 133 29.20 16.08 -12.85
C GLN A 133 28.75 14.60 -12.88
N PRO A 134 29.65 13.65 -12.60
CA PRO A 134 29.32 12.23 -12.58
C PRO A 134 28.21 11.93 -11.56
N LEU A 135 27.42 10.88 -11.85
CA LEU A 135 26.38 10.38 -10.95
C LEU A 135 26.98 10.07 -9.57
N ARG A 136 26.45 10.72 -8.53
CA ARG A 136 26.79 10.43 -7.14
C ARG A 136 25.71 9.56 -6.54
N LYS A 137 26.12 8.57 -5.77
CA LYS A 137 25.20 7.80 -4.92
C LYS A 137 24.89 8.62 -3.67
N ARG A 138 23.64 8.57 -3.23
CA ARG A 138 23.23 9.02 -1.91
C ARG A 138 23.06 7.80 -1.01
N ASP A 139 23.25 8.00 0.28
CA ASP A 139 22.98 6.98 1.28
C ASP A 139 21.50 6.56 1.25
N ASP A 140 21.29 5.26 1.39
CA ASP A 140 19.96 4.68 1.57
C ASP A 140 19.37 5.21 2.89
N PHE A 141 18.05 5.38 2.92
CA PHE A 141 17.36 5.84 4.13
C PHE A 141 15.97 5.24 4.24
N ASN A 142 15.42 5.29 5.45
CA ASN A 142 14.12 4.73 5.74
C ASN A 142 13.11 5.78 6.23
N LYS A 143 11.83 5.45 6.11
CA LYS A 143 10.70 6.22 6.63
C LYS A 143 9.59 5.31 7.13
N ASP A 144 8.74 5.89 7.97
CA ASP A 144 7.47 5.34 8.45
C ASP A 144 6.26 5.85 7.63
N PHE A 145 6.48 6.59 6.54
CA PHE A 145 5.41 7.05 5.66
C PHE A 145 5.84 7.17 4.20
N ILE A 146 4.87 7.07 3.30
CA ILE A 146 5.00 7.47 1.89
C ILE A 146 3.74 8.21 1.43
N LYS A 147 3.92 9.15 0.52
CA LYS A 147 2.83 9.86 -0.16
C LYS A 147 2.88 9.54 -1.65
N ILE A 148 1.75 9.13 -2.23
CA ILE A 148 1.63 8.79 -3.65
C ILE A 148 0.56 9.68 -4.27
N LYS A 149 0.93 10.43 -5.31
CA LYS A 149 0.01 11.25 -6.08
C LYS A 149 -0.76 10.40 -7.07
N LEU A 150 -2.07 10.56 -7.07
CA LEU A 150 -3.01 9.86 -7.91
C LEU A 150 -3.51 10.73 -9.07
N THR A 151 -4.03 10.08 -10.11
CA THR A 151 -4.77 10.71 -11.20
C THR A 151 -6.03 11.42 -10.68
N LYS A 152 -6.54 12.37 -11.47
CA LYS A 152 -7.87 12.96 -11.25
C LYS A 152 -8.94 12.01 -11.79
N ASP A 153 -9.13 10.89 -11.10
CA ASP A 153 -10.20 9.93 -11.38
C ASP A 153 -11.09 9.81 -10.14
N ASP A 154 -12.14 10.62 -10.10
CA ASP A 154 -12.99 10.76 -8.92
C ASP A 154 -13.74 9.45 -8.56
N GLU A 155 -13.90 8.52 -9.51
CA GLU A 155 -14.43 7.17 -9.25
C GLU A 155 -13.37 6.25 -8.65
N MET A 156 -12.13 6.33 -9.14
CA MET A 156 -11.07 5.43 -8.71
C MET A 156 -10.43 5.81 -7.38
N LEU A 157 -10.34 7.11 -7.06
CA LEU A 157 -9.78 7.59 -5.80
C LEU A 157 -10.36 6.88 -4.55
N PRO A 158 -11.70 6.83 -4.33
CA PRO A 158 -12.27 6.18 -3.15
C PRO A 158 -12.09 4.65 -3.15
N ARG A 159 -11.97 4.02 -4.33
CA ARG A 159 -11.75 2.58 -4.42
C ARG A 159 -10.30 2.20 -4.09
N ILE A 160 -9.34 2.99 -4.58
CA ILE A 160 -7.93 2.87 -4.22
C ILE A 160 -7.74 3.10 -2.72
N GLU A 161 -8.36 4.13 -2.17
CA GLU A 161 -8.33 4.39 -0.72
C GLU A 161 -8.84 3.18 0.08
N LYS A 162 -10.02 2.66 -0.28
CA LYS A 162 -10.59 1.48 0.38
C LYS A 162 -9.69 0.25 0.29
N ALA A 163 -9.04 0.01 -0.85
CA ALA A 163 -8.13 -1.11 -1.01
C ALA A 163 -6.93 -1.02 -0.05
N PHE A 164 -6.30 0.16 0.06
CA PHE A 164 -5.20 0.35 1.01
C PHE A 164 -5.66 0.35 2.47
N GLN A 165 -6.86 0.86 2.77
CA GLN A 165 -7.45 0.74 4.11
C GLN A 165 -7.71 -0.72 4.48
N HIS A 166 -8.15 -1.53 3.51
CA HIS A 166 -8.36 -2.95 3.69
C HIS A 166 -7.04 -3.70 3.93
N LEU A 167 -5.98 -3.39 3.17
CA LEU A 167 -4.63 -3.91 3.48
C LEU A 167 -4.14 -3.50 4.89
N ALA A 168 -4.40 -2.26 5.32
CA ALA A 168 -4.06 -1.81 6.66
C ALA A 168 -4.81 -2.59 7.76
N TYR A 169 -6.08 -2.90 7.51
CA TYR A 169 -6.88 -3.76 8.38
C TYR A 169 -6.30 -5.17 8.46
N LEU A 170 -6.06 -5.82 7.32
CA LEU A 170 -5.49 -7.18 7.27
C LEU A 170 -4.11 -7.24 7.95
N ALA A 171 -3.24 -6.26 7.68
CA ALA A 171 -1.94 -6.17 8.33
C ALA A 171 -2.05 -6.00 9.85
N THR A 172 -3.05 -5.22 10.31
CA THR A 172 -3.33 -5.07 11.75
C THR A 172 -3.80 -6.38 12.37
N LYS A 173 -4.75 -7.07 11.73
CA LYS A 173 -5.25 -8.36 12.20
C LYS A 173 -4.15 -9.40 12.34
N LYS A 174 -3.29 -9.52 11.32
CA LYS A 174 -2.14 -10.43 11.36
C LYS A 174 -1.22 -10.13 12.55
N ARG A 175 -0.89 -8.86 12.80
CA ARG A 175 -0.06 -8.46 13.95
C ARG A 175 -0.74 -8.75 15.30
N GLU A 176 -2.06 -8.56 15.39
CA GLU A 176 -2.85 -8.91 16.59
C GLU A 176 -2.82 -10.40 16.88
N GLU A 177 -2.99 -11.23 15.84
CA GLU A 177 -2.91 -12.69 15.92
C GLU A 177 -1.52 -13.17 16.34
N GLU A 178 -0.47 -12.63 15.74
CA GLU A 178 0.93 -12.92 16.11
C GLU A 178 1.20 -12.55 17.57
N ARG A 179 0.73 -11.39 18.03
CA ARG A 179 0.85 -10.96 19.43
C ARG A 179 0.12 -11.91 20.37
N ASN A 180 -1.11 -12.27 20.06
CA ASN A 180 -1.91 -13.20 20.86
C ASN A 180 -1.27 -14.59 20.93
N ALA A 181 -0.73 -15.09 19.80
CA ALA A 181 -0.02 -16.36 19.73
C ALA A 181 1.31 -16.36 20.49
N SER A 182 2.00 -15.22 20.55
CA SER A 182 3.25 -15.08 21.30
C SER A 182 3.07 -15.08 22.82
N GLY A 183 1.83 -14.98 23.31
CA GLY A 183 1.53 -14.81 24.73
C GLY A 183 1.94 -13.46 25.30
N SER A 184 2.46 -12.54 24.47
CA SER A 184 2.80 -11.18 24.89
C SER A 184 1.52 -10.39 25.15
N LYS A 185 1.36 -9.92 26.39
CA LYS A 185 0.30 -8.98 26.78
C LYS A 185 0.59 -7.53 26.36
N PHE A 186 1.79 -7.29 25.83
CA PHE A 186 2.29 -6.01 25.38
C PHE A 186 2.57 -6.08 23.88
#